data_AF-K2CD64-F1
#
_entry.id   AF-K2CD64-F1
#
_cell.length_a   1.000
_cell.length_b   1.000
_cell.length_c   1.000
_cell.angle_alpha   90.00
_cell.angle_beta   90.00
_cell.angle_gamma   90.00
#
_symmetry.space_group_name_H-M   'P 1'
#
loop_
_entity.id
_entity.type
_entity.pdbx_description
1 polymer ?
#
loop_
_entity_poly.entity_id
_entity_poly.type
_entity_poly.pdbx_seq_one_letter_code
_entity_poly.pdbx_strand_id
1 'polypeptide(L)'
;MPAPESFAIILEHLGSLISNEGEYFSHQTALFLLGLAPEPPETLTIVSDHRRRNRTIGGFELVFVYHGKTTSSYIQTILFKSHRLQVSTIEKTLVDLTKDTVYAPPVAELASLFCRISYNNRLLLNIARQTSDSVVKRVSLYLAWSGRVAYNELPFKHFKRTPVKLDPRETEKLTWNGLFFTRFPEALLLQPPDRPPADVEMTTRLWMELRSLAELCEKQLQANMIFIRETPEPRINAIIENYFIEIFRNLDSEKLNWLLANTLNCKEDIEFPPLVPRLLLSFIANRTDVLLLRSEEISDWVDRNLLSPDLDLAGAAIYFGTLIGLEEEIIDRFSQLSSRLFYAGKFNLINFFAENFLHRDLTFAHNVYLDISKTFSAQERYNDALQLLEEAKAKYEDKPGSILGHLFYASALVLRRLSRVDEAMTELFLARESFIIENDFESLARAENALGN
;
A
#
# COMPACT_ATOMS: atom_id res chain seq x y z
N MET A 1 17.40 25.39 -28.01
CA MET A 1 16.10 24.69 -28.16
C MET A 1 15.09 25.65 -28.76
N PRO A 2 14.21 25.20 -29.67
CA PRO A 2 13.15 26.05 -30.21
C PRO A 2 12.10 26.40 -29.13
N ALA A 3 11.65 27.65 -29.07
CA ALA A 3 10.73 28.14 -28.03
C ALA A 3 9.34 27.45 -28.10
N PRO A 4 8.58 27.30 -27.00
CA PRO A 4 7.24 26.68 -26.98
C PRO A 4 6.23 27.28 -27.98
N GLU A 5 6.45 28.52 -28.39
CA GLU A 5 5.68 29.22 -29.43
C GLU A 5 5.91 28.64 -30.83
N SER A 6 7.09 28.05 -31.11
CA SER A 6 7.39 27.41 -32.40
C SER A 6 6.62 26.10 -32.59
N PHE A 7 6.32 25.38 -31.51
CA PHE A 7 5.54 24.15 -31.59
C PHE A 7 4.10 24.43 -32.04
N ALA A 8 3.52 25.55 -31.59
CA ALA A 8 2.18 25.98 -32.00
C ALA A 8 2.07 26.21 -33.51
N ILE A 9 3.14 26.71 -34.14
CA ILE A 9 3.22 27.00 -35.58
C ILE A 9 3.20 25.71 -36.41
N ILE A 10 3.72 24.60 -35.89
CA ILE A 10 3.76 23.32 -36.61
C ILE A 10 2.58 22.39 -36.29
N LEU A 11 1.73 22.72 -35.31
CA LEU A 11 0.61 21.86 -34.89
C LEU A 11 -0.39 21.57 -36.01
N GLU A 12 -0.71 22.57 -36.83
CA GLU A 12 -1.60 22.40 -37.99
C GLU A 12 -0.99 21.42 -39.01
N HIS A 13 0.31 21.57 -39.29
CA HIS A 13 1.05 20.64 -40.14
C HIS A 13 1.09 19.23 -39.54
N LEU A 14 1.32 19.11 -38.23
CA LEU A 14 1.36 17.82 -37.52
C LEU A 14 0.01 17.08 -37.56
N GLY A 15 -1.11 17.79 -37.38
CA GLY A 15 -2.45 17.23 -37.52
C GLY A 15 -2.73 16.73 -38.94
N SER A 16 -2.30 17.49 -39.96
CA SER A 16 -2.44 17.09 -41.36
C SER A 16 -1.56 15.89 -41.75
N LEU A 17 -0.47 15.64 -41.03
CA LEU A 17 0.47 14.55 -41.31
C LEU A 17 -0.01 13.19 -40.80
N ILE A 18 -0.93 13.19 -39.83
CA ILE A 18 -1.64 12.02 -39.31
C ILE A 18 -3.04 11.96 -39.94
N SER A 19 -3.09 12.05 -41.27
CA SER A 19 -4.33 11.95 -42.04
C SER A 19 -4.74 10.50 -42.32
N ASN A 20 -3.84 9.54 -42.08
CA ASN A 20 -4.02 8.14 -42.43
C ASN A 20 -4.41 7.31 -41.21
N GLU A 21 -5.33 6.35 -41.39
CA GLU A 21 -5.62 5.35 -40.37
C GLU A 21 -4.34 4.56 -40.04
N GLY A 22 -3.98 4.47 -38.76
CA GLY A 22 -2.83 3.70 -38.28
C GLY A 22 -1.63 4.51 -37.80
N GLU A 23 -1.64 5.84 -37.95
CA GLU A 23 -0.58 6.73 -37.47
C GLU A 23 -0.93 7.42 -36.15
N TYR A 24 0.06 7.57 -35.27
CA TYR A 24 -0.09 8.24 -33.97
C TYR A 24 1.24 8.78 -33.45
N PHE A 25 1.18 9.83 -32.62
CA PHE A 25 2.34 10.31 -31.86
C PHE A 25 2.65 9.35 -30.72
N SER A 26 3.94 9.04 -30.51
CA SER A 26 4.41 8.14 -29.44
C SER A 26 5.75 8.63 -28.86
N HIS A 27 6.40 7.82 -28.03
CA HIS A 27 7.69 8.09 -27.38
C HIS A 27 7.67 9.42 -26.59
N GLN A 28 8.78 10.17 -26.57
CA GLN A 28 8.89 11.43 -25.85
C GLN A 28 7.87 12.47 -26.34
N THR A 29 7.45 12.41 -27.62
CA THR A 29 6.42 13.29 -28.16
C THR A 29 5.07 13.07 -27.50
N ALA A 30 4.68 11.81 -27.28
CA ALA A 30 3.47 11.50 -26.53
C ALA A 30 3.56 11.96 -25.07
N LEU A 31 4.71 11.80 -24.41
CA LEU A 31 4.90 12.31 -23.04
C LEU A 31 4.64 13.82 -22.96
N PHE A 32 5.17 14.61 -23.90
CA PHE A 32 4.90 16.05 -23.96
C PHE A 32 3.44 16.36 -24.25
N LEU A 33 2.85 15.72 -25.28
CA LEU A 33 1.46 15.96 -25.67
C LEU A 33 0.44 15.57 -24.59
N LEU A 34 0.78 14.60 -23.74
CA LEU A 34 -0.03 14.17 -22.59
C LEU A 34 0.24 15.00 -21.33
N GLY A 35 1.12 16.01 -21.39
CA GLY A 35 1.46 16.87 -20.26
C GLY A 35 2.35 16.22 -19.20
N LEU A 36 3.03 15.12 -19.55
CA LEU A 36 3.93 14.37 -18.67
C LEU A 36 5.40 14.84 -18.79
N ALA A 37 5.72 15.56 -19.86
CA ALA A 37 6.99 16.27 -20.03
C ALA A 37 6.69 17.78 -20.21
N PRO A 38 7.45 18.67 -19.54
CA PRO A 38 7.16 20.11 -19.55
C PRO A 38 7.52 20.78 -20.88
N GLU A 39 8.50 20.23 -21.61
CA GLU A 39 9.03 20.80 -22.84
C GLU A 39 8.88 19.84 -24.02
N PRO A 40 8.73 20.35 -25.26
CA PRO A 40 8.69 19.51 -26.44
C PRO A 40 10.07 18.86 -26.69
N PRO A 41 10.12 17.58 -27.09
CA PRO A 41 11.39 16.93 -27.39
C PRO A 41 12.01 17.50 -28.66
N GLU A 42 13.34 17.38 -28.80
CA GLU A 42 14.07 17.80 -30.00
C GLU A 42 13.64 17.01 -31.25
N THR A 43 13.35 15.73 -31.07
CA THR A 43 12.83 14.83 -32.10
C THR A 43 11.36 14.51 -31.83
N LEU A 44 10.52 14.78 -32.83
CA LEU A 44 9.13 14.38 -32.88
C LEU A 44 9.00 12.99 -33.49
N THR A 45 8.28 12.10 -32.81
CA THR A 45 8.16 10.70 -33.21
C THR A 45 6.72 10.35 -33.54
N ILE A 46 6.50 9.92 -34.78
CA ILE A 46 5.23 9.34 -35.24
C ILE A 46 5.45 7.85 -35.49
N VAL A 47 4.59 7.01 -34.91
CA VAL A 47 4.53 5.59 -35.26
C VAL A 47 3.59 5.43 -36.44
N SER A 48 4.01 4.66 -37.44
CA SER A 48 3.24 4.38 -38.66
C SER A 48 3.31 2.90 -38.97
N ASP A 49 2.22 2.35 -39.53
CA ASP A 49 2.17 0.99 -40.05
C ASP A 49 2.62 0.88 -41.51
N HIS A 50 3.20 1.96 -42.05
CA HIS A 50 3.90 1.99 -43.33
C HIS A 50 5.27 2.65 -43.20
N ARG A 51 6.15 2.39 -44.17
CA ARG A 51 7.46 3.05 -44.20
C ARG A 51 7.31 4.49 -44.68
N ARG A 52 7.72 5.44 -43.86
CA ARG A 52 7.79 6.88 -44.21
C ARG A 52 9.21 7.40 -44.04
N ARG A 53 9.55 8.43 -44.81
CA ARG A 53 10.85 9.10 -44.72
C ARG A 53 10.80 10.19 -43.63
N ASN A 54 11.82 10.18 -42.78
CA ASN A 54 12.10 11.23 -41.82
C ASN A 54 12.27 12.58 -42.56
N ARG A 55 11.95 13.68 -41.86
CA ARG A 55 12.00 15.03 -42.42
C ARG A 55 12.13 16.06 -41.30
N THR A 56 12.33 17.32 -41.64
CA THR A 56 12.38 18.43 -40.68
C THR A 56 11.17 19.33 -40.88
N ILE A 57 10.52 19.77 -39.79
CA ILE A 57 9.36 20.67 -39.82
C ILE A 57 9.51 21.73 -38.74
N GLY A 58 9.53 23.01 -39.16
CA GLY A 58 9.64 24.16 -38.24
C GLY A 58 10.82 24.07 -37.26
N GLY A 59 11.94 23.48 -37.71
CA GLY A 59 13.15 23.30 -36.90
C GLY A 59 13.18 22.04 -36.03
N PHE A 60 12.10 21.24 -35.99
CA PHE A 60 12.06 19.96 -35.32
C PHE A 60 12.40 18.81 -36.28
N GLU A 61 13.14 17.83 -35.80
CA GLU A 61 13.32 16.57 -36.52
C GLU A 61 12.06 15.71 -36.36
N LEU A 62 11.46 15.28 -37.47
CA LEU A 62 10.31 14.39 -37.48
C LEU A 62 10.75 13.00 -37.97
N VAL A 63 10.63 12.03 -37.07
CA VAL A 63 11.01 10.63 -37.30
C VAL A 63 9.77 9.75 -37.37
N PHE A 64 9.73 8.88 -38.39
CA PHE A 64 8.69 7.88 -38.53
C PHE A 64 9.22 6.50 -38.13
N VAL A 65 8.60 5.91 -37.11
CA VAL A 65 8.97 4.59 -36.60
C VAL A 65 7.97 3.56 -37.11
N TYR A 66 8.48 2.54 -37.81
CA TYR A 66 7.64 1.51 -38.40
C TYR A 66 7.23 0.46 -37.37
N HIS A 67 5.95 0.37 -37.05
CA HIS A 67 5.37 -0.72 -36.26
C HIS A 67 4.39 -1.50 -37.13
N GLY A 68 4.08 -2.75 -36.78
CA GLY A 68 2.97 -3.45 -37.41
C GLY A 68 1.62 -2.80 -37.06
N LYS A 69 0.52 -3.36 -37.60
CA LYS A 69 -0.83 -2.95 -37.20
C LYS A 69 -0.96 -2.97 -35.67
N THR A 70 -1.40 -1.84 -35.12
CA THR A 70 -1.58 -1.63 -33.68
C THR A 70 -3.07 -1.68 -33.34
N THR A 71 -3.41 -2.18 -32.15
CA THR A 71 -4.80 -2.19 -31.67
C THR A 71 -5.26 -0.77 -31.39
N SER A 72 -6.45 -0.40 -31.87
CA SER A 72 -7.03 0.94 -31.68
C SER A 72 -7.18 1.35 -30.22
N SER A 73 -7.38 0.40 -29.30
CA SER A 73 -7.48 0.66 -27.85
C SER A 73 -6.18 1.18 -27.21
N TYR A 74 -5.05 1.13 -27.91
CA TYR A 74 -3.76 1.64 -27.43
C TYR A 74 -3.47 3.07 -27.94
N ILE A 75 -4.42 3.66 -28.64
CA ILE A 75 -4.36 5.00 -29.21
C ILE A 75 -5.57 5.78 -28.68
N GLN A 76 -5.36 7.06 -28.40
CA GLN A 76 -6.38 7.98 -27.92
C GLN A 76 -6.32 9.28 -28.72
N THR A 77 -7.47 9.93 -28.85
CA THR A 77 -7.56 11.26 -29.43
C THR A 77 -7.53 12.29 -28.31
N ILE A 78 -6.56 13.20 -28.36
CA ILE A 78 -6.49 14.34 -27.43
C ILE A 78 -6.81 15.64 -28.16
N LEU A 79 -7.22 16.65 -27.40
CA LEU A 79 -7.31 18.03 -27.87
C LEU A 79 -6.12 18.82 -27.35
N PHE A 80 -5.22 19.25 -28.24
CA PHE A 80 -4.04 20.03 -27.89
C PHE A 80 -4.06 21.36 -28.65
N LYS A 81 -4.14 22.48 -27.93
CA LYS A 81 -4.30 23.83 -28.51
C LYS A 81 -5.32 23.86 -29.68
N SER A 82 -6.53 23.33 -29.42
CA SER A 82 -7.63 23.22 -30.38
C SER A 82 -7.46 22.26 -31.57
N HIS A 83 -6.36 21.49 -31.62
CA HIS A 83 -6.13 20.47 -32.64
C HIS A 83 -6.39 19.06 -32.10
N ARG A 84 -7.08 18.23 -32.88
CA ARG A 84 -7.29 16.81 -32.56
C ARG A 84 -6.09 16.00 -33.03
N LEU A 85 -5.40 15.36 -32.10
CA LEU A 85 -4.21 14.56 -32.39
C LEU A 85 -4.43 13.12 -31.91
N GLN A 86 -3.99 12.15 -32.73
CA GLN A 86 -3.91 10.75 -32.32
C GLN A 86 -2.59 10.53 -31.59
N VAL A 87 -2.66 10.05 -30.35
CA VAL A 87 -1.51 9.84 -29.46
C VAL A 87 -1.63 8.47 -28.82
N SER A 88 -0.52 7.78 -28.59
CA SER A 88 -0.53 6.54 -27.80
C SER A 88 -1.07 6.77 -26.38
N THR A 89 -1.65 5.73 -25.78
CA THR A 89 -1.86 5.73 -24.32
C THR A 89 -0.52 5.76 -23.59
N ILE A 90 -0.54 6.05 -22.29
CA ILE A 90 0.68 6.08 -21.46
C ILE A 90 1.39 4.72 -21.50
N GLU A 91 0.64 3.63 -21.32
CA GLU A 91 1.19 2.28 -21.33
C GLU A 91 1.85 1.94 -22.67
N LYS A 92 1.19 2.30 -23.77
CA LYS A 92 1.73 2.09 -25.12
C LYS A 92 2.97 2.93 -25.36
N THR A 93 2.98 4.18 -24.88
CA THR A 93 4.15 5.08 -24.94
C THR A 93 5.36 4.47 -24.21
N LEU A 94 5.17 3.95 -23.00
CA LEU A 94 6.23 3.28 -22.25
C LEU A 94 6.74 2.01 -22.96
N VAL A 95 5.84 1.21 -23.54
CA VAL A 95 6.23 0.06 -24.37
C VAL A 95 7.06 0.48 -25.56
N ASP A 96 6.66 1.52 -26.27
CA ASP A 96 7.37 2.02 -27.46
C ASP A 96 8.77 2.52 -27.11
N LEU A 97 8.91 3.27 -26.01
CA LEU A 97 10.22 3.68 -25.49
C LEU A 97 11.13 2.48 -25.15
N THR A 98 10.57 1.40 -24.58
CA THR A 98 11.37 0.20 -24.27
C THR A 98 11.68 -0.67 -25.49
N LYS A 99 10.86 -0.59 -26.55
CA LYS A 99 11.05 -1.30 -27.81
C LYS A 99 12.11 -0.60 -28.65
N ASP A 100 11.93 0.69 -28.89
CA ASP A 100 12.74 1.50 -29.77
C ASP A 100 13.64 2.43 -28.95
N THR A 101 14.52 1.80 -28.16
CA THR A 101 15.38 2.48 -27.18
C THR A 101 16.24 3.59 -27.80
N VAL A 102 16.51 3.55 -29.11
CA VAL A 102 17.21 4.63 -29.84
C VAL A 102 16.51 5.98 -29.69
N TYR A 103 15.17 6.00 -29.60
CA TYR A 103 14.36 7.22 -29.44
C TYR A 103 13.92 7.46 -27.98
N ALA A 104 14.35 6.59 -27.06
CA ALA A 104 14.06 6.72 -25.65
C ALA A 104 15.03 7.67 -24.95
N PRO A 105 14.63 8.31 -23.84
CA PRO A 105 15.57 9.03 -23.00
C PRO A 105 16.63 8.08 -22.40
N PRO A 106 17.67 8.60 -21.73
CA PRO A 106 18.65 7.77 -21.02
C PRO A 106 17.98 6.81 -20.02
N VAL A 107 18.64 5.69 -19.70
CA VAL A 107 18.08 4.64 -18.83
C VAL A 107 17.55 5.19 -17.51
N ALA A 108 18.27 6.12 -16.89
CA ALA A 108 17.87 6.71 -15.61
C ALA A 108 16.55 7.50 -15.70
N GLU A 109 16.37 8.26 -16.78
CA GLU A 109 15.15 9.03 -17.02
C GLU A 109 13.98 8.12 -17.44
N LEU A 110 14.25 7.10 -18.28
CA LEU A 110 13.24 6.11 -18.61
C LEU A 110 12.77 5.35 -17.36
N ALA A 111 13.69 4.99 -16.46
CA ALA A 111 13.36 4.36 -15.19
C ALA A 111 12.47 5.27 -14.31
N SER A 112 12.82 6.56 -14.22
CA SER A 112 12.03 7.59 -13.55
C SER A 112 10.57 7.66 -14.05
N LEU A 113 10.34 7.52 -15.36
CA LEU A 113 8.98 7.50 -15.93
C LEU A 113 8.10 6.36 -15.37
N PHE A 114 8.69 5.18 -15.11
CA PHE A 114 7.98 4.06 -14.47
C PHE A 114 7.69 4.32 -12.98
N CYS A 115 8.35 5.28 -12.36
CA CYS A 115 8.09 5.64 -10.97
C CYS A 115 7.03 6.73 -10.84
N ARG A 116 7.10 7.80 -11.64
CA ARG A 116 6.33 9.03 -11.40
C ARG A 116 4.99 9.15 -12.14
N ILE A 117 4.73 8.31 -13.15
CA ILE A 117 3.53 8.42 -13.99
C ILE A 117 2.42 7.47 -13.53
N SER A 118 1.16 7.91 -13.63
CA SER A 118 -0.02 7.08 -13.39
C SER A 118 -0.35 6.24 -14.63
N TYR A 119 -0.38 4.91 -14.48
CA TYR A 119 -0.70 3.96 -15.55
C TYR A 119 -1.12 2.60 -14.97
N ASN A 120 -1.74 1.76 -15.81
CA ASN A 120 -2.18 0.42 -15.43
C ASN A 120 -1.09 -0.64 -15.69
N ASN A 121 -0.52 -1.19 -14.62
CA ASN A 121 0.53 -2.23 -14.68
C ASN A 121 0.14 -3.46 -15.52
N ARG A 122 -1.11 -3.94 -15.38
CA ARG A 122 -1.60 -5.14 -16.07
C ARG A 122 -1.74 -4.89 -17.57
N LEU A 123 -2.27 -3.73 -17.94
CA LEU A 123 -2.37 -3.32 -19.34
C LEU A 123 -0.99 -3.16 -19.95
N LEU A 124 -0.07 -2.48 -19.27
CA LEU A 124 1.32 -2.28 -19.70
C LEU A 124 2.04 -3.61 -19.97
N LEU A 125 1.97 -4.56 -19.03
CA LEU A 125 2.56 -5.89 -19.21
C LEU A 125 1.91 -6.67 -20.36
N ASN A 126 0.59 -6.53 -20.56
CA ASN A 126 -0.10 -7.20 -21.65
C ASN A 126 0.34 -6.66 -23.03
N ILE A 127 0.43 -5.33 -23.19
CA ILE A 127 0.95 -4.70 -24.42
C ILE A 127 2.40 -5.13 -24.67
N ALA A 128 3.23 -5.13 -23.62
CA ALA A 128 4.63 -5.53 -23.72
C ALA A 128 4.78 -6.99 -24.20
N ARG A 129 3.97 -7.90 -23.64
CA ARG A 129 3.93 -9.32 -24.02
C ARG A 129 3.50 -9.54 -25.47
N GLN A 130 2.54 -8.76 -25.96
CA GLN A 130 2.10 -8.82 -27.36
C GLN A 130 3.14 -8.24 -28.32
N THR A 131 4.07 -7.41 -27.82
CA THR A 131 5.07 -6.72 -28.64
C THR A 131 6.28 -7.62 -28.93
N SER A 132 7.00 -8.07 -27.90
CA SER A 132 8.09 -9.05 -28.05
C SER A 132 8.61 -9.55 -26.70
N ASP A 133 9.34 -10.67 -26.70
CA ASP A 133 10.04 -11.20 -25.51
C ASP A 133 11.04 -10.20 -24.92
N SER A 134 11.80 -9.49 -25.76
CA SER A 134 12.75 -8.47 -25.30
C SER A 134 12.05 -7.30 -24.59
N VAL A 135 10.91 -6.85 -25.14
CA VAL A 135 10.14 -5.74 -24.58
C VAL A 135 9.50 -6.12 -23.25
N VAL A 136 8.86 -7.29 -23.16
CA VAL A 136 8.25 -7.73 -21.89
C VAL A 136 9.28 -7.89 -20.78
N LYS A 137 10.50 -8.37 -21.08
CA LYS A 137 11.60 -8.43 -20.11
C LYS A 137 12.04 -7.05 -19.63
N ARG A 138 12.23 -6.10 -20.53
CA ARG A 138 12.62 -4.71 -20.20
C ARG A 138 11.57 -4.02 -19.34
N VAL A 139 10.30 -4.06 -19.76
CA VAL A 139 9.17 -3.50 -19.02
C VAL A 139 9.05 -4.15 -17.65
N SER A 140 9.16 -5.48 -17.57
CA SER A 140 9.11 -6.21 -16.30
C SER A 140 10.26 -5.82 -15.37
N LEU A 141 11.47 -5.62 -15.91
CA LEU A 141 12.61 -5.15 -15.12
C LEU A 141 12.38 -3.72 -14.60
N TYR A 142 11.87 -2.80 -15.41
CA TYR A 142 11.56 -1.44 -14.94
C TYR A 142 10.42 -1.42 -13.92
N LEU A 143 9.40 -2.27 -14.06
CA LEU A 143 8.33 -2.40 -13.05
C LEU A 143 8.86 -3.00 -11.74
N ALA A 144 9.69 -4.03 -11.84
CA ALA A 144 10.36 -4.60 -10.68
C ALA A 144 11.30 -3.58 -10.03
N TRP A 145 12.08 -2.82 -10.82
CA TRP A 145 13.01 -1.80 -10.34
C TRP A 145 12.32 -0.55 -9.80
N SER A 146 11.15 -0.17 -10.29
CA SER A 146 10.37 0.93 -9.71
C SER A 146 9.68 0.50 -8.41
N GLY A 147 9.50 -0.80 -8.18
CA GLY A 147 8.75 -1.33 -7.03
C GLY A 147 7.24 -1.33 -7.25
N ARG A 148 6.78 -1.10 -8.49
CA ARG A 148 5.36 -1.00 -8.84
C ARG A 148 4.61 -2.33 -8.84
N VAL A 149 5.32 -3.45 -8.80
CA VAL A 149 4.74 -4.79 -8.91
C VAL A 149 5.39 -5.76 -7.91
N ALA A 150 4.58 -6.68 -7.39
CA ALA A 150 5.03 -7.83 -6.63
C ALA A 150 5.58 -8.94 -7.54
N TYR A 151 6.31 -9.89 -6.94
CA TYR A 151 6.94 -11.00 -7.65
C TYR A 151 5.93 -11.87 -8.43
N ASN A 152 4.75 -12.12 -7.84
CA ASN A 152 3.69 -12.93 -8.45
C ASN A 152 2.97 -12.25 -9.63
N GLU A 153 3.08 -10.92 -9.77
CA GLU A 153 2.48 -10.15 -10.87
C GLU A 153 3.37 -10.16 -12.13
N LEU A 154 4.62 -10.58 -12.00
CA LEU A 154 5.59 -10.61 -13.09
C LEU A 154 5.47 -11.89 -13.94
N PRO A 155 5.50 -11.78 -15.28
CA PRO A 155 5.24 -12.91 -16.18
C PRO A 155 6.47 -13.81 -16.41
N PHE A 156 7.24 -14.14 -15.36
CA PHE A 156 8.52 -14.88 -15.47
C PHE A 156 8.44 -16.16 -16.32
N LYS A 157 7.32 -16.90 -16.22
CA LYS A 157 7.09 -18.15 -16.97
C LYS A 157 7.07 -17.96 -18.49
N HIS A 158 6.85 -16.74 -18.98
CA HIS A 158 6.79 -16.43 -20.41
C HIS A 158 8.14 -16.00 -20.98
N PHE A 159 9.15 -15.74 -20.13
CA PHE A 159 10.44 -15.27 -20.60
C PHE A 159 11.22 -16.38 -21.30
N LYS A 160 11.67 -16.11 -22.52
CA LYS A 160 12.65 -16.97 -23.19
C LYS A 160 14.00 -16.82 -22.49
N ARG A 161 14.89 -17.81 -22.61
CA ARG A 161 16.23 -17.75 -21.99
C ARG A 161 17.21 -16.83 -22.71
N THR A 162 16.86 -16.31 -23.89
CA THR A 162 17.73 -15.43 -24.68
C THR A 162 18.06 -14.15 -23.89
N PRO A 163 19.35 -13.85 -23.65
CA PRO A 163 19.75 -12.63 -22.96
C PRO A 163 19.36 -11.38 -23.73
N VAL A 164 18.94 -10.34 -23.01
CA VAL A 164 18.56 -9.04 -23.57
C VAL A 164 19.34 -7.94 -22.84
N LYS A 165 19.72 -6.87 -23.53
CA LYS A 165 20.17 -5.64 -22.86
C LYS A 165 18.96 -4.76 -22.54
N LEU A 166 18.90 -4.20 -21.33
CA LEU A 166 17.88 -3.23 -20.93
C LEU A 166 17.84 -2.07 -21.93
N ASP A 167 19.03 -1.53 -22.23
CA ASP A 167 19.26 -0.60 -23.32
C ASP A 167 20.49 -1.05 -24.14
N PRO A 168 20.37 -1.30 -25.45
CA PRO A 168 21.49 -1.63 -26.32
C PRO A 168 22.58 -0.55 -26.41
N ARG A 169 22.23 0.72 -26.17
CA ARG A 169 23.15 1.87 -26.19
C ARG A 169 24.16 1.81 -25.05
N GLU A 170 23.81 1.16 -23.95
CA GLU A 170 24.66 0.99 -22.78
C GLU A 170 25.70 -0.13 -23.02
N THR A 171 26.96 0.20 -22.79
CA THR A 171 28.10 -0.69 -23.05
C THR A 171 29.00 -0.92 -21.83
N GLU A 172 28.95 -0.04 -20.83
CA GLU A 172 29.87 -0.05 -19.70
C GLU A 172 29.18 -0.49 -18.40
N LYS A 173 29.94 -1.17 -17.51
CA LYS A 173 29.52 -1.58 -16.15
C LYS A 173 28.09 -2.15 -16.09
N LEU A 174 27.86 -3.16 -16.91
CA LEU A 174 26.58 -3.85 -16.98
C LEU A 174 26.58 -5.03 -16.02
N THR A 175 25.54 -5.11 -15.20
CA THR A 175 25.24 -6.28 -14.40
C THR A 175 24.16 -7.16 -15.05
N TRP A 176 24.05 -8.41 -14.59
CA TRP A 176 23.12 -9.42 -15.06
C TRP A 176 22.05 -9.74 -14.03
N ASN A 177 20.77 -9.63 -14.41
CA ASN A 177 19.67 -10.19 -13.65
C ASN A 177 19.16 -11.49 -14.29
N GLY A 178 19.36 -12.60 -13.58
CA GLY A 178 18.96 -13.93 -14.05
C GLY A 178 17.45 -14.15 -14.14
N LEU A 179 16.64 -13.46 -13.33
CA LEU A 179 15.17 -13.60 -13.34
C LEU A 179 14.57 -13.03 -14.63
N PHE A 180 15.12 -11.93 -15.14
CA PHE A 180 14.64 -11.27 -16.35
C PHE A 180 15.44 -11.64 -17.61
N PHE A 181 16.49 -12.46 -17.47
CA PHE A 181 17.49 -12.70 -18.52
C PHE A 181 18.00 -11.38 -19.14
N THR A 182 18.24 -10.36 -18.31
CA THR A 182 18.52 -9.00 -18.78
C THR A 182 19.80 -8.43 -18.20
N ARG A 183 20.64 -7.82 -19.05
CA ARG A 183 21.80 -7.01 -18.65
C ARG A 183 21.42 -5.54 -18.55
N PHE A 184 21.83 -4.85 -17.51
CA PHE A 184 21.48 -3.45 -17.26
C PHE A 184 22.61 -2.70 -16.53
N PRO A 185 22.69 -1.36 -16.62
CA PRO A 185 23.74 -0.59 -15.96
C PRO A 185 23.69 -0.72 -14.43
N GLU A 186 24.85 -0.94 -13.80
CA GLU A 186 24.96 -0.98 -12.33
C GLU A 186 24.49 0.32 -11.65
N ALA A 187 24.65 1.45 -12.34
CA ALA A 187 24.17 2.76 -11.86
C ALA A 187 22.66 2.78 -11.56
N LEU A 188 21.88 1.93 -12.24
CA LEU A 188 20.45 1.81 -11.97
C LEU A 188 20.16 1.23 -10.58
N LEU A 189 21.02 0.38 -10.01
CA LEU A 189 20.84 -0.16 -8.65
C LEU A 189 21.08 0.90 -7.56
N LEU A 190 21.93 1.89 -7.86
CA LEU A 190 22.24 3.02 -7.00
C LEU A 190 21.26 4.18 -7.13
N GLN A 191 20.46 4.20 -8.20
CA GLN A 191 19.47 5.25 -8.42
C GLN A 191 18.24 5.02 -7.52
N PRO A 192 17.90 5.96 -6.63
CA PRO A 192 16.66 5.88 -5.87
C PRO A 192 15.47 6.08 -6.82
N PRO A 193 14.40 5.26 -6.72
CA PRO A 193 13.15 5.50 -7.44
C PRO A 193 12.53 6.85 -7.09
N ASP A 194 11.96 7.53 -8.10
CA ASP A 194 11.19 8.75 -7.87
C ASP A 194 9.91 8.47 -7.06
N ARG A 195 9.38 9.53 -6.44
CA ARG A 195 8.13 9.48 -5.68
C ARG A 195 6.97 9.02 -6.58
N PRO A 196 6.17 8.01 -6.15
CA PRO A 196 5.00 7.58 -6.90
C PRO A 196 3.88 8.62 -6.88
N PRO A 197 2.99 8.60 -7.89
CA PRO A 197 1.79 9.41 -7.90
C PRO A 197 0.77 8.96 -6.83
N ALA A 198 -0.20 9.83 -6.55
CA ALA A 198 -1.16 9.67 -5.46
C ALA A 198 -2.14 8.49 -5.65
N ASP A 199 -2.29 7.99 -6.88
CA ASP A 199 -3.18 6.88 -7.23
C ASP A 199 -2.57 5.48 -6.99
N VAL A 200 -1.28 5.40 -6.63
CA VAL A 200 -0.63 4.13 -6.28
C VAL A 200 -1.13 3.61 -4.93
N GLU A 201 -1.52 2.33 -4.89
CA GLU A 201 -1.95 1.64 -3.67
C GLU A 201 -0.93 1.77 -2.53
N MET A 202 -1.41 1.95 -1.29
CA MET A 202 -0.56 2.18 -0.12
C MET A 202 0.53 1.13 0.06
N THR A 203 0.20 -0.17 -0.03
CA THR A 203 1.19 -1.26 0.13
C THR A 203 2.35 -1.15 -0.87
N THR A 204 2.04 -0.75 -2.10
CA THR A 204 3.03 -0.55 -3.17
C THR A 204 3.83 0.73 -2.91
N ARG A 205 3.16 1.80 -2.47
CA ARG A 205 3.82 3.07 -2.10
C ARG A 205 4.83 2.89 -0.98
N LEU A 206 4.48 2.16 0.09
CA LEU A 206 5.38 1.89 1.21
C LEU A 206 6.63 1.10 0.77
N TRP A 207 6.46 0.18 -0.17
CA TRP A 207 7.59 -0.54 -0.77
C TRP A 207 8.48 0.38 -1.63
N MET A 208 7.88 1.28 -2.41
CA MET A 208 8.63 2.26 -3.19
C MET A 208 9.41 3.24 -2.29
N GLU A 209 8.82 3.67 -1.17
CA GLU A 209 9.45 4.51 -0.15
C GLU A 209 10.70 3.82 0.42
N LEU A 210 10.58 2.55 0.83
CA LEU A 210 11.71 1.75 1.31
C LEU A 210 12.84 1.67 0.25
N ARG A 211 12.47 1.54 -1.03
CA ARG A 211 13.44 1.46 -2.13
C ARG A 211 14.07 2.78 -2.54
N SER A 212 13.51 3.91 -2.13
CA SER A 212 14.15 5.22 -2.30
C SER A 212 15.26 5.50 -1.29
N LEU A 213 15.45 4.65 -0.27
CA LEU A 213 16.52 4.81 0.71
C LEU A 213 17.88 4.45 0.10
N ALA A 214 18.85 5.36 0.24
CA ALA A 214 20.19 5.21 -0.32
C ALA A 214 20.91 3.96 0.20
N GLU A 215 20.78 3.66 1.49
CA GLU A 215 21.38 2.49 2.12
C GLU A 215 20.83 1.18 1.51
N LEU A 216 19.55 1.16 1.13
CA LEU A 216 18.97 -0.01 0.47
C LEU A 216 19.43 -0.13 -0.98
N CYS A 217 19.58 0.98 -1.70
CA CYS A 217 20.21 1.02 -3.03
C CYS A 217 21.64 0.45 -3.00
N GLU A 218 22.44 0.80 -1.99
CA GLU A 218 23.77 0.22 -1.78
C GLU A 218 23.72 -1.30 -1.53
N LYS A 219 22.79 -1.77 -0.67
CA LYS A 219 22.60 -3.21 -0.43
C LYS A 219 22.16 -3.95 -1.70
N GLN A 220 21.35 -3.34 -2.57
CA GLN A 220 21.00 -3.91 -3.89
C GLN A 220 22.24 -4.06 -4.79
N LEU A 221 23.10 -3.04 -4.84
CA LEU A 221 24.35 -3.10 -5.61
C LEU A 221 25.28 -4.20 -5.09
N GLN A 222 25.48 -4.28 -3.76
CA GLN A 222 26.31 -5.31 -3.12
C GLN A 222 25.76 -6.72 -3.35
N ALA A 223 24.44 -6.88 -3.31
CA ALA A 223 23.77 -8.15 -3.63
C ALA A 223 23.77 -8.45 -5.13
N ASN A 224 24.02 -7.44 -5.96
CA ASN A 224 23.94 -7.45 -7.41
C ASN A 224 22.55 -7.87 -7.94
N MET A 225 21.49 -7.43 -7.25
CA MET A 225 20.12 -7.87 -7.48
C MET A 225 19.13 -6.73 -7.28
N ILE A 226 18.05 -6.73 -8.05
CA ILE A 226 16.89 -5.87 -7.81
C ILE A 226 16.04 -6.55 -6.73
N PHE A 227 15.74 -5.85 -5.65
CA PHE A 227 14.83 -6.36 -4.63
C PHE A 227 13.39 -6.19 -5.12
N ILE A 228 12.65 -7.30 -5.16
CA ILE A 228 11.27 -7.37 -5.66
C ILE A 228 10.36 -7.62 -4.46
N ARG A 229 9.24 -6.91 -4.38
CA ARG A 229 8.24 -7.09 -3.32
C ARG A 229 7.70 -8.52 -3.35
N GLU A 230 7.51 -9.12 -2.17
CA GLU A 230 7.00 -10.48 -2.01
C GLU A 230 7.84 -11.54 -2.76
N THR A 231 9.15 -11.31 -2.86
CA THR A 231 10.05 -12.29 -3.47
C THR A 231 10.13 -13.57 -2.63
N PRO A 232 10.08 -14.76 -3.27
CA PRO A 232 10.31 -16.02 -2.58
C PRO A 232 11.80 -16.27 -2.27
N GLU A 233 12.71 -15.40 -2.72
CA GLU A 233 14.16 -15.55 -2.54
C GLU A 233 14.56 -15.28 -1.07
N PRO A 234 14.95 -16.30 -0.29
CA PRO A 234 15.25 -16.15 1.13
C PRO A 234 16.39 -15.16 1.40
N ARG A 235 17.36 -15.07 0.48
CA ARG A 235 18.49 -14.14 0.62
C ARG A 235 18.03 -12.68 0.61
N ILE A 236 17.09 -12.29 -0.25
CA ILE A 236 16.59 -10.91 -0.30
C ILE A 236 15.83 -10.59 0.99
N ASN A 237 14.96 -11.51 1.42
CA ASN A 237 14.20 -11.33 2.66
C ASN A 237 15.14 -11.16 3.85
N ALA A 238 16.17 -12.01 3.98
CA ALA A 238 17.18 -11.89 5.03
C ALA A 238 17.94 -10.54 5.00
N ILE A 239 18.26 -10.00 3.82
CA ILE A 239 18.92 -8.67 3.71
C ILE A 239 18.00 -7.56 4.23
N ILE A 240 16.72 -7.59 3.85
CA ILE A 240 15.73 -6.57 4.26
C ILE A 240 15.44 -6.69 5.75
N GLU A 241 15.26 -7.90 6.27
CA GLU A 241 15.06 -8.16 7.70
C GLU A 241 16.25 -7.66 8.53
N ASN A 242 17.48 -8.01 8.14
CA ASN A 242 18.69 -7.55 8.82
C ASN A 242 18.80 -6.03 8.77
N TYR A 243 18.44 -5.40 7.65
CA TYR A 243 18.40 -3.95 7.53
C TYR A 243 17.40 -3.30 8.48
N PHE A 244 16.19 -3.87 8.61
CA PHE A 244 15.20 -3.40 9.58
C PHE A 244 15.65 -3.55 11.03
N ILE A 245 16.25 -4.69 11.36
CA ILE A 245 16.84 -4.93 12.70
C ILE A 245 17.94 -3.90 12.98
N GLU A 246 18.82 -3.65 12.01
CA GLU A 246 19.91 -2.66 12.11
C GLU A 246 19.37 -1.25 12.32
N ILE A 247 18.37 -0.82 11.54
CA ILE A 247 17.72 0.48 11.73
C ILE A 247 17.14 0.56 13.14
N PHE A 248 16.28 -0.40 13.52
CA PHE A 248 15.55 -0.37 14.79
C PHE A 248 16.48 -0.33 16.00
N ARG A 249 17.56 -1.13 15.97
CA ARG A 249 18.57 -1.17 17.02
C ARG A 249 19.30 0.16 17.19
N ASN A 250 19.49 0.91 16.10
CA ASN A 250 20.28 2.14 16.07
C ASN A 250 19.41 3.42 16.10
N LEU A 251 18.09 3.32 16.23
CA LEU A 251 17.24 4.51 16.36
C LEU A 251 17.58 5.26 17.66
N ASP A 252 17.82 6.57 17.54
CA ASP A 252 17.84 7.46 18.70
C ASP A 252 16.48 7.49 19.42
N SER A 253 16.47 8.00 20.66
CA SER A 253 15.28 7.99 21.51
C SER A 253 14.12 8.81 20.93
N GLU A 254 14.40 9.87 20.16
CA GLU A 254 13.37 10.71 19.54
C GLU A 254 12.66 9.95 18.41
N LYS A 255 13.43 9.30 17.53
CA LYS A 255 12.90 8.46 16.45
C LYS A 255 12.19 7.22 16.97
N LEU A 256 12.71 6.59 18.03
CA LEU A 256 12.01 5.48 18.68
C LEU A 256 10.66 5.94 19.22
N ASN A 257 10.62 7.05 19.97
CA ASN A 257 9.36 7.62 20.47
C ASN A 257 8.38 7.90 19.35
N TRP A 258 8.84 8.51 18.25
CA TRP A 258 8.00 8.78 17.09
C TRP A 258 7.45 7.49 16.47
N LEU A 259 8.29 6.49 16.29
CA LEU A 259 7.94 5.19 15.72
C LEU A 259 6.85 4.51 16.56
N LEU A 260 7.02 4.45 17.89
CA LEU A 260 6.04 3.86 18.80
C LEU A 260 4.71 4.64 18.78
N ALA A 261 4.75 5.97 18.89
CA ALA A 261 3.57 6.82 18.89
C ALA A 261 2.72 6.75 17.60
N ASN A 262 3.36 6.47 16.45
CA ASN A 262 2.69 6.50 15.15
C ASN A 262 2.33 5.13 14.58
N THR A 263 2.70 4.03 15.25
CA THR A 263 2.47 2.66 14.76
C THR A 263 1.00 2.37 14.46
N LEU A 264 0.08 2.84 15.32
CA LEU A 264 -1.35 2.61 15.15
C LEU A 264 -2.08 3.70 14.34
N ASN A 265 -1.44 4.85 14.10
CA ASN A 265 -2.13 6.02 13.56
C ASN A 265 -1.70 6.40 12.14
N CYS A 266 -0.65 5.78 11.58
CA CYS A 266 -0.18 5.92 10.19
C CYS A 266 -0.57 7.26 9.54
N LYS A 267 -0.27 8.39 10.20
CA LYS A 267 -0.64 9.71 9.68
C LYS A 267 0.21 9.94 8.42
N GLU A 268 -0.46 10.04 7.27
CA GLU A 268 0.20 10.15 5.96
C GLU A 268 1.04 11.43 5.84
N ASP A 269 0.69 12.47 6.61
CA ASP A 269 1.19 13.85 6.51
C ASP A 269 2.37 14.21 7.42
N ILE A 270 3.08 13.23 8.00
CA ILE A 270 4.26 13.58 8.78
C ILE A 270 5.45 13.74 7.84
N GLU A 271 5.75 14.99 7.48
CA GLU A 271 7.11 15.39 7.13
C GLU A 271 8.05 14.98 8.27
N PHE A 272 8.97 14.05 7.98
CA PHE A 272 10.15 13.67 8.79
C PHE A 272 9.98 12.51 9.82
N PRO A 273 11.03 11.67 10.05
CA PRO A 273 12.35 11.63 9.41
C PRO A 273 12.43 10.68 8.20
N PRO A 274 13.18 11.07 7.15
CA PRO A 274 13.43 10.28 5.94
C PRO A 274 14.23 8.97 6.15
N LEU A 275 14.39 8.51 7.39
CA LEU A 275 15.27 7.39 7.76
C LEU A 275 14.54 6.18 8.35
N VAL A 276 13.26 6.34 8.72
CA VAL A 276 12.48 5.22 9.28
C VAL A 276 11.45 4.79 8.24
N PRO A 277 11.74 3.77 7.43
CA PRO A 277 10.76 3.28 6.46
C PRO A 277 9.51 2.81 7.20
N ARG A 278 8.33 3.25 6.77
CA ARG A 278 7.05 2.87 7.39
C ARG A 278 6.82 1.35 7.44
N LEU A 279 7.40 0.60 6.51
CA LEU A 279 7.38 -0.88 6.55
C LEU A 279 8.06 -1.46 7.80
N LEU A 280 8.96 -0.70 8.44
CA LEU A 280 9.54 -1.09 9.73
C LEU A 280 8.47 -1.24 10.81
N LEU A 281 7.42 -0.39 10.80
CA LEU A 281 6.31 -0.47 11.77
C LEU A 281 5.59 -1.80 11.68
N SER A 282 5.23 -2.20 10.46
CA SER A 282 4.61 -3.52 10.22
C SER A 282 5.56 -4.67 10.50
N PHE A 283 6.87 -4.48 10.32
CA PHE A 283 7.86 -5.51 10.58
C PHE A 283 8.01 -5.79 12.08
N ILE A 284 8.23 -4.76 12.91
CA ILE A 284 8.39 -4.93 14.36
C ILE A 284 7.12 -5.42 15.04
N ALA A 285 5.94 -5.00 14.55
CA ALA A 285 4.63 -5.45 15.01
C ALA A 285 4.47 -6.97 14.92
N ASN A 286 5.07 -7.59 13.89
CA ASN A 286 4.98 -9.02 13.64
C ASN A 286 6.21 -9.80 14.15
N ARG A 287 7.19 -9.14 14.78
CA ARG A 287 8.46 -9.72 15.22
C ARG A 287 8.77 -9.31 16.66
N THR A 288 8.11 -9.97 17.60
CA THR A 288 8.33 -9.76 19.04
C THR A 288 9.78 -9.99 19.45
N ASP A 289 10.49 -10.92 18.82
CA ASP A 289 11.92 -11.17 19.03
C ASP A 289 12.79 -9.93 18.72
N VAL A 290 12.43 -9.15 17.70
CA VAL A 290 13.13 -7.91 17.34
C VAL A 290 12.74 -6.78 18.28
N LEU A 291 11.46 -6.68 18.64
CA LEU A 291 10.96 -5.69 19.59
C LEU A 291 11.67 -5.80 20.95
N LEU A 292 11.88 -7.04 21.41
CA LEU A 292 12.56 -7.34 22.69
C LEU A 292 14.03 -6.92 22.73
N LEU A 293 14.68 -6.59 21.60
CA LEU A 293 16.04 -6.05 21.59
C LEU A 293 16.14 -4.69 22.33
N ARG A 294 15.02 -3.99 22.49
CA ARG A 294 14.92 -2.70 23.19
C ARG A 294 13.82 -2.72 24.26
N SER A 295 13.56 -3.87 24.87
CA SER A 295 12.47 -4.08 25.82
C SER A 295 12.46 -3.06 26.97
N GLU A 296 13.62 -2.74 27.55
CA GLU A 296 13.72 -1.77 28.65
C GLU A 296 13.24 -0.37 28.22
N GLU A 297 13.76 0.15 27.10
CA GLU A 297 13.36 1.47 26.59
C GLU A 297 11.88 1.52 26.20
N ILE A 298 11.35 0.42 25.68
CA ILE A 298 9.93 0.32 25.31
C ILE A 298 9.06 0.22 26.57
N SER A 299 9.49 -0.52 27.60
CA SER A 299 8.79 -0.57 28.89
C SER A 299 8.69 0.81 29.52
N ASP A 300 9.82 1.52 29.62
CA ASP A 300 9.86 2.91 30.12
C ASP A 300 8.98 3.86 29.28
N TRP A 301 8.87 3.60 27.97
CA TRP A 301 7.99 4.36 27.10
C TRP A 301 6.51 4.03 27.33
N VAL A 302 6.17 2.75 27.47
CA VAL A 302 4.80 2.29 27.77
C VAL A 302 4.36 2.87 29.10
N ASP A 303 5.16 2.76 30.16
CA ASP A 303 4.81 3.27 31.50
C ASP A 303 4.49 4.76 31.51
N ARG A 304 5.26 5.55 30.74
CA ARG A 304 5.02 7.01 30.61
C ARG A 304 3.75 7.34 29.82
N ASN A 305 3.38 6.52 28.85
CA ASN A 305 2.31 6.83 27.89
C ASN A 305 1.00 6.08 28.15
N LEU A 306 1.01 5.03 28.97
CA LEU A 306 -0.15 4.21 29.27
C LEU A 306 -1.28 5.03 29.88
N LEU A 307 -0.92 5.95 30.80
CA LEU A 307 -1.85 6.86 31.46
C LEU A 307 -2.09 8.18 30.69
N SER A 308 -1.59 8.29 29.46
CA SER A 308 -1.77 9.50 28.64
C SER A 308 -3.26 9.82 28.46
N PRO A 309 -3.66 11.11 28.51
CA PRO A 309 -5.02 11.53 28.17
C PRO A 309 -5.30 11.40 26.66
N ASP A 310 -4.25 11.44 25.84
CA ASP A 310 -4.32 11.21 24.41
C ASP A 310 -4.58 9.73 24.13
N LEU A 311 -5.74 9.46 23.54
CA LEU A 311 -6.21 8.10 23.25
C LEU A 311 -5.31 7.39 22.23
N ASP A 312 -4.68 8.15 21.33
CA ASP A 312 -3.78 7.63 20.32
C ASP A 312 -2.49 7.10 20.96
N LEU A 313 -1.89 7.89 21.84
CA LEU A 313 -0.69 7.50 22.59
C LEU A 313 -0.98 6.37 23.59
N ALA A 314 -2.08 6.46 24.34
CA ALA A 314 -2.49 5.41 25.26
C ALA A 314 -2.79 4.09 24.51
N GLY A 315 -3.40 4.17 23.32
CA GLY A 315 -3.64 3.01 22.47
C GLY A 315 -2.35 2.36 21.97
N ALA A 316 -1.37 3.17 21.55
CA ALA A 316 -0.05 2.66 21.17
C ALA A 316 0.69 2.01 22.35
N ALA A 317 0.59 2.59 23.54
CA ALA A 317 1.14 2.01 24.77
C ALA A 317 0.50 0.66 25.12
N ILE A 318 -0.82 0.54 25.01
CA ILE A 318 -1.55 -0.75 25.15
C ILE A 318 -1.02 -1.79 24.17
N TYR A 319 -0.86 -1.40 22.91
CA TYR A 319 -0.38 -2.29 21.85
C TYR A 319 1.02 -2.80 22.13
N PHE A 320 1.98 -1.90 22.35
CA PHE A 320 3.36 -2.29 22.60
C PHE A 320 3.54 -3.00 23.94
N GLY A 321 2.86 -2.56 24.99
CA GLY A 321 2.86 -3.24 26.30
C GLY A 321 2.37 -4.68 26.22
N THR A 322 1.35 -4.95 25.39
CA THR A 322 0.90 -6.32 25.10
C THR A 322 2.02 -7.13 24.45
N LEU A 323 2.71 -6.57 23.46
CA LEU A 323 3.78 -7.27 22.72
C LEU A 323 5.03 -7.55 23.56
N ILE A 324 5.33 -6.71 24.57
CA ILE A 324 6.47 -6.91 25.47
C ILE A 324 6.12 -7.63 26.79
N GLY A 325 4.84 -7.96 27.01
CA GLY A 325 4.38 -8.80 28.12
C GLY A 325 3.98 -8.07 29.42
N LEU A 326 3.58 -6.79 29.35
CA LEU A 326 3.08 -6.00 30.50
C LEU A 326 1.58 -6.25 30.74
N GLU A 327 1.21 -7.51 30.99
CA GLU A 327 -0.19 -7.96 30.90
C GLU A 327 -1.11 -7.28 31.92
N GLU A 328 -0.69 -7.16 33.18
CA GLU A 328 -1.54 -6.64 34.26
C GLU A 328 -1.90 -5.16 34.03
N GLU A 329 -0.89 -4.34 33.72
CA GLU A 329 -1.04 -2.91 33.47
C GLU A 329 -1.87 -2.65 32.20
N ILE A 330 -1.66 -3.45 31.16
CA ILE A 330 -2.41 -3.32 29.92
C ILE A 330 -3.87 -3.72 30.10
N ILE A 331 -4.17 -4.81 30.82
CA ILE A 331 -5.55 -5.24 31.07
C ILE A 331 -6.30 -4.20 31.89
N ASP A 332 -5.70 -3.66 32.95
CA ASP A 332 -6.31 -2.60 33.77
C ASP A 332 -6.59 -1.36 32.92
N ARG A 333 -5.58 -0.89 32.16
CA ARG A 333 -5.75 0.32 31.36
C ARG A 333 -6.75 0.14 30.21
N PHE A 334 -6.72 -1.00 29.52
CA PHE A 334 -7.70 -1.30 28.48
C PHE A 334 -9.12 -1.32 29.06
N SER A 335 -9.30 -1.90 30.26
CA SER A 335 -10.60 -1.94 30.94
C SER A 335 -11.15 -0.53 31.24
N GLN A 336 -10.28 0.42 31.54
CA GLN A 336 -10.66 1.83 31.75
C GLN A 336 -10.98 2.57 30.44
N LEU A 337 -10.36 2.17 29.32
CA LEU A 337 -10.45 2.86 28.03
C LEU A 337 -11.36 2.19 27.00
N SER A 338 -11.82 0.95 27.22
CA SER A 338 -12.53 0.12 26.23
C SER A 338 -13.65 0.87 25.52
N SER A 339 -14.51 1.55 26.29
CA SER A 339 -15.65 2.29 25.74
C SER A 339 -15.19 3.49 24.90
N ARG A 340 -14.17 4.22 25.35
CA ARG A 340 -13.59 5.35 24.61
C ARG A 340 -12.94 4.89 23.31
N LEU A 341 -12.23 3.77 23.33
CA LEU A 341 -11.63 3.15 22.15
C LEU A 341 -12.70 2.75 21.12
N PHE A 342 -13.80 2.16 21.58
CA PHE A 342 -14.93 1.80 20.72
C PHE A 342 -15.54 3.03 20.04
N TYR A 343 -15.91 4.06 20.82
CA TYR A 343 -16.52 5.26 20.25
C TYR A 343 -15.57 6.08 19.36
N ALA A 344 -14.26 5.96 19.57
CA ALA A 344 -13.23 6.55 18.69
C ALA A 344 -12.94 5.70 17.44
N GLY A 345 -13.64 4.57 17.23
CA GLY A 345 -13.46 3.70 16.07
C GLY A 345 -12.13 2.94 16.06
N LYS A 346 -11.47 2.77 17.21
CA LYS A 346 -10.17 2.07 17.33
C LYS A 346 -10.34 0.54 17.31
N PHE A 347 -11.10 0.02 16.35
CA PHE A 347 -11.49 -1.40 16.29
C PHE A 347 -10.31 -2.35 16.11
N ASN A 348 -9.27 -1.94 15.37
CA ASN A 348 -8.06 -2.76 15.19
C ASN A 348 -7.37 -3.05 16.53
N LEU A 349 -7.30 -2.06 17.43
CA LEU A 349 -6.71 -2.24 18.75
C LEU A 349 -7.58 -3.13 19.65
N ILE A 350 -8.90 -3.00 19.57
CA ILE A 350 -9.84 -3.84 20.32
C ILE A 350 -9.75 -5.29 19.86
N ASN A 351 -9.70 -5.53 18.54
CA ASN A 351 -9.50 -6.86 17.97
C ASN A 351 -8.15 -7.45 18.38
N PHE A 352 -7.09 -6.66 18.31
CA PHE A 352 -5.76 -7.08 18.76
C PHE A 352 -5.77 -7.48 20.25
N PHE A 353 -6.40 -6.70 21.11
CA PHE A 353 -6.55 -7.06 22.53
C PHE A 353 -7.34 -8.36 22.69
N ALA A 354 -8.46 -8.49 21.98
CA ALA A 354 -9.32 -9.66 22.03
C ALA A 354 -8.56 -10.95 21.65
N GLU A 355 -7.82 -10.92 20.55
CA GLU A 355 -7.00 -12.03 20.06
C GLU A 355 -5.91 -12.46 21.05
N ASN A 356 -5.30 -11.50 21.76
CA ASN A 356 -4.22 -11.79 22.70
C ASN A 356 -4.70 -12.27 24.07
N PHE A 357 -5.87 -11.83 24.53
CA PHE A 357 -6.29 -12.01 25.93
C PHE A 357 -7.56 -12.83 26.14
N LEU A 358 -8.54 -12.83 25.22
CA LEU A 358 -9.85 -13.47 25.50
C LEU A 358 -9.79 -15.00 25.64
N HIS A 359 -8.92 -15.65 24.89
CA HIS A 359 -8.74 -17.10 24.94
C HIS A 359 -7.95 -17.57 26.17
N ARG A 360 -7.43 -16.63 26.97
CA ARG A 360 -6.77 -16.93 28.23
C ARG A 360 -7.81 -17.10 29.33
N ASP A 361 -7.47 -17.88 30.34
CA ASP A 361 -8.33 -18.09 31.51
C ASP A 361 -8.31 -16.87 32.46
N LEU A 362 -8.68 -15.72 31.92
CA LEU A 362 -8.71 -14.43 32.59
C LEU A 362 -10.15 -13.93 32.67
N THR A 363 -10.48 -13.24 33.76
CA THR A 363 -11.80 -12.60 33.95
C THR A 363 -11.63 -11.10 33.83
N PHE A 364 -12.18 -10.50 32.77
CA PHE A 364 -12.14 -9.05 32.56
C PHE A 364 -13.32 -8.37 33.22
N ALA A 365 -13.25 -7.05 33.40
CA ALA A 365 -14.40 -6.25 33.77
C ALA A 365 -15.52 -6.39 32.71
N HIS A 366 -16.78 -6.42 33.14
CA HIS A 366 -17.91 -6.71 32.25
C HIS A 366 -18.02 -5.76 31.04
N ASN A 367 -17.65 -4.49 31.22
CA ASN A 367 -17.63 -3.49 30.15
C ASN A 367 -16.67 -3.86 29.00
N VAL A 368 -15.57 -4.57 29.28
CA VAL A 368 -14.65 -5.08 28.26
C VAL A 368 -15.35 -6.07 27.34
N TYR A 369 -16.06 -7.05 27.90
CA TYR A 369 -16.85 -8.02 27.11
C TYR A 369 -17.91 -7.31 26.27
N LEU A 370 -18.61 -6.34 26.85
CA LEU A 370 -19.63 -5.55 26.15
C LEU A 370 -19.03 -4.75 24.98
N ASP A 371 -17.91 -4.07 25.18
CA ASP A 371 -17.32 -3.21 24.15
C ASP A 371 -16.63 -4.00 23.03
N ILE A 372 -16.03 -5.16 23.34
CA ILE A 372 -15.55 -6.09 22.32
C ILE A 372 -16.73 -6.68 21.53
N SER A 373 -17.80 -7.10 22.21
CA SER A 373 -19.00 -7.64 21.54
C SER A 373 -19.66 -6.60 20.62
N LYS A 374 -19.73 -5.33 21.03
CA LYS A 374 -20.15 -4.22 20.17
C LYS A 374 -19.24 -4.06 18.96
N THR A 375 -17.92 -4.18 19.15
CA THR A 375 -16.93 -4.11 18.05
C THR A 375 -17.14 -5.24 17.04
N PHE A 376 -17.28 -6.48 17.51
CA PHE A 376 -17.59 -7.63 16.65
C PHE A 376 -18.91 -7.43 15.91
N SER A 377 -19.95 -6.95 16.59
CA SER A 377 -21.24 -6.65 15.97
C SER A 377 -21.16 -5.55 14.91
N ALA A 378 -20.38 -4.48 15.15
CA ALA A 378 -20.14 -3.43 14.17
C ALA A 378 -19.39 -3.92 12.93
N GLN A 379 -18.66 -5.04 13.05
CA GLN A 379 -17.96 -5.74 11.98
C GLN A 379 -18.75 -6.94 11.42
N GLU A 380 -20.05 -7.05 11.75
CA GLU A 380 -20.94 -8.15 11.33
C GLU A 380 -20.52 -9.56 11.81
N ARG A 381 -19.60 -9.63 12.77
CA ARG A 381 -19.14 -10.87 13.42
C ARG A 381 -20.08 -11.25 14.56
N TYR A 382 -21.37 -11.40 14.25
CA TYR A 382 -22.42 -11.58 15.27
C TYR A 382 -22.30 -12.90 16.06
N ASN A 383 -21.82 -13.97 15.42
CA ASN A 383 -21.62 -15.25 16.11
C ASN A 383 -20.50 -15.15 17.15
N ASP A 384 -19.37 -14.53 16.81
CA ASP A 384 -18.26 -14.28 17.73
C ASP A 384 -18.72 -13.38 18.90
N ALA A 385 -19.54 -12.37 18.60
CA ALA A 385 -20.13 -11.49 19.60
C ALA A 385 -21.03 -12.23 20.59
N LEU A 386 -21.86 -13.17 20.12
CA LEU A 386 -22.71 -14.00 20.99
C LEU A 386 -21.89 -14.98 21.82
N GLN A 387 -20.94 -15.69 21.19
CA GLN A 387 -20.09 -16.63 21.91
C GLN A 387 -19.36 -15.92 23.06
N LEU A 388 -18.79 -14.74 22.80
CA LEU A 388 -18.12 -13.94 23.82
C LEU A 388 -19.05 -13.57 24.98
N LEU A 389 -20.30 -13.20 24.68
CA LEU A 389 -21.26 -12.83 25.71
C LEU A 389 -21.71 -14.04 26.54
N GLU A 390 -21.88 -15.22 25.93
CA GLU A 390 -22.16 -16.45 26.68
C GLU A 390 -21.02 -16.84 27.62
N GLU A 391 -19.77 -16.76 27.14
CA GLU A 391 -18.59 -16.98 27.97
C GLU A 391 -18.52 -15.96 29.13
N ALA A 392 -18.86 -14.70 28.86
CA ALA A 392 -18.92 -13.68 29.90
C ALA A 392 -20.02 -13.96 30.92
N LYS A 393 -21.23 -14.37 30.52
CA LYS A 393 -22.32 -14.72 31.44
C LYS A 393 -21.91 -15.82 32.40
N ALA A 394 -21.28 -16.89 31.91
CA ALA A 394 -20.79 -17.97 32.74
C ALA A 394 -19.78 -17.50 33.81
N LYS A 395 -18.94 -16.50 33.50
CA LYS A 395 -17.98 -15.92 34.46
C LYS A 395 -18.62 -14.99 35.51
N TYR A 396 -19.86 -14.56 35.29
CA TYR A 396 -20.57 -13.58 36.10
C TYR A 396 -21.85 -14.13 36.75
N GLU A 397 -22.19 -15.40 36.54
CA GLU A 397 -23.42 -16.03 37.04
C GLU A 397 -23.58 -15.92 38.56
N ASP A 398 -22.49 -16.12 39.31
CA ASP A 398 -22.50 -16.06 40.79
C ASP A 398 -22.23 -14.66 41.35
N LYS A 399 -22.03 -13.64 40.50
CA LYS A 399 -21.67 -12.30 40.96
C LYS A 399 -22.93 -11.45 41.19
N PRO A 400 -23.05 -10.79 42.34
CA PRO A 400 -24.18 -9.89 42.61
C PRO A 400 -24.12 -8.63 41.74
N GLY A 401 -25.26 -7.99 41.54
CA GLY A 401 -25.38 -6.73 40.79
C GLY A 401 -25.93 -6.89 39.37
N SER A 402 -26.21 -5.75 38.73
CA SER A 402 -26.87 -5.69 37.41
C SER A 402 -26.01 -6.15 36.23
N ILE A 403 -24.78 -6.61 36.48
CA ILE A 403 -23.80 -6.98 35.45
C ILE A 403 -24.34 -8.06 34.51
N LEU A 404 -24.90 -9.13 35.08
CA LEU A 404 -25.44 -10.23 34.27
C LEU A 404 -26.63 -9.74 33.41
N GLY A 405 -27.44 -8.82 33.95
CA GLY A 405 -28.51 -8.15 33.21
C GLY A 405 -28.00 -7.39 31.98
N HIS A 406 -26.88 -6.68 32.10
CA HIS A 406 -26.26 -5.99 30.96
C HIS A 406 -25.75 -6.95 29.88
N LEU A 407 -25.21 -8.12 30.26
CA LEU A 407 -24.75 -9.15 29.32
C LEU A 407 -25.94 -9.78 28.57
N PHE A 408 -27.02 -10.14 29.26
CA PHE A 408 -28.27 -10.60 28.64
C PHE A 408 -28.84 -9.56 27.67
N TYR A 409 -28.89 -8.29 28.08
CA TYR A 409 -29.36 -7.20 27.23
C TYR A 409 -28.52 -7.08 25.95
N ALA A 410 -27.20 -7.15 26.06
CA ALA A 410 -26.32 -7.10 24.90
C ALA A 410 -26.53 -8.31 23.96
N SER A 411 -26.65 -9.52 24.50
CA SER A 411 -26.92 -10.74 23.70
C SER A 411 -28.22 -10.59 22.92
N ALA A 412 -29.27 -10.07 23.55
CA ALA A 412 -30.53 -9.81 22.86
C ALA A 412 -30.39 -8.85 21.67
N LEU A 413 -29.60 -7.77 21.82
CA LEU A 413 -29.37 -6.84 20.72
C LEU A 413 -28.65 -7.51 19.54
N VAL A 414 -27.69 -8.40 19.81
CA VAL A 414 -27.00 -9.16 18.76
C VAL A 414 -27.95 -10.18 18.11
N LEU A 415 -28.75 -10.91 18.89
CA LEU A 415 -29.74 -11.86 18.39
C LEU A 415 -30.79 -11.19 17.48
N ARG A 416 -31.21 -9.97 17.82
CA ARG A 416 -32.08 -9.16 16.95
C ARG A 416 -31.44 -8.87 15.60
N ARG A 417 -30.14 -8.54 15.56
CA ARG A 417 -29.41 -8.33 14.30
C ARG A 417 -29.33 -9.60 13.46
N LEU A 418 -29.32 -10.77 14.10
CA LEU A 418 -29.43 -12.08 13.46
C LEU A 418 -30.86 -12.52 13.13
N SER A 419 -31.87 -11.67 13.37
CA SER A 419 -33.30 -12.00 13.20
C SER A 419 -33.79 -13.19 14.05
N ARG A 420 -33.09 -13.50 15.15
CA ARG A 420 -33.47 -14.55 16.12
C ARG A 420 -34.33 -13.95 17.24
N VAL A 421 -35.54 -13.54 16.86
CA VAL A 421 -36.41 -12.70 17.71
C VAL A 421 -36.84 -13.41 19.00
N ASP A 422 -37.23 -14.68 18.93
CA ASP A 422 -37.70 -15.42 20.12
C ASP A 422 -36.60 -15.58 21.18
N GLU A 423 -35.38 -15.83 20.74
CA GLU A 423 -34.21 -15.94 21.62
C GLU A 423 -33.84 -14.57 22.19
N ALA A 424 -33.89 -13.51 21.38
CA ALA A 424 -33.68 -12.16 21.85
C ALA A 424 -34.71 -11.73 22.91
N MET A 425 -35.97 -12.15 22.76
CA MET A 425 -37.01 -11.89 23.75
C MET A 425 -36.72 -12.59 25.07
N THR A 426 -36.31 -13.86 25.01
CA THR A 426 -35.91 -14.64 26.19
C THR A 426 -34.79 -13.93 26.95
N GLU A 427 -33.76 -13.48 26.23
CA GLU A 427 -32.62 -12.73 26.77
C GLU A 427 -33.03 -11.39 27.38
N LEU A 428 -33.95 -10.64 26.75
CA LEU A 428 -34.45 -9.38 27.32
C LEU A 428 -35.27 -9.60 28.59
N PHE A 429 -36.01 -10.70 28.71
CA PHE A 429 -36.71 -11.03 29.96
C PHE A 429 -35.73 -11.34 31.09
N LEU A 430 -34.68 -12.12 30.82
CA LEU A 430 -33.61 -12.40 31.79
C LEU A 430 -32.87 -11.10 32.22
N ALA A 431 -32.61 -10.21 31.27
CA ALA A 431 -32.04 -8.89 31.55
C ALA A 431 -32.95 -8.07 32.47
N ARG A 432 -34.25 -8.00 32.15
CA ARG A 432 -35.27 -7.30 32.92
C ARG A 432 -35.36 -7.82 34.35
N GLU A 433 -35.43 -9.14 34.54
CA GLU A 433 -35.48 -9.75 35.87
C GLU A 433 -34.25 -9.40 36.69
N SER A 434 -33.06 -9.48 36.09
CA SER A 434 -31.79 -9.11 36.73
C SER A 434 -31.80 -7.65 37.20
N PHE A 435 -32.26 -6.72 36.36
CA PHE A 435 -32.34 -5.30 36.74
C PHE A 435 -33.37 -5.00 37.84
N ILE A 436 -34.49 -5.74 37.89
CA ILE A 436 -35.48 -5.61 38.97
C ILE A 436 -34.91 -6.07 40.30
N ILE A 437 -34.26 -7.24 40.34
CA ILE A 437 -33.67 -7.81 41.55
C ILE A 437 -32.64 -6.83 42.16
N GLU A 438 -31.86 -6.19 41.30
CA GLU A 438 -30.76 -5.31 41.68
C GLU A 438 -31.17 -3.83 41.80
N ASN A 439 -32.45 -3.51 41.60
CA ASN A 439 -33.01 -2.15 41.62
C ASN A 439 -32.32 -1.17 40.64
N ASP A 440 -31.85 -1.65 39.48
CA ASP A 440 -31.27 -0.83 38.41
C ASP A 440 -32.36 -0.32 37.46
N PHE A 441 -33.09 0.71 37.91
CA PHE A 441 -34.24 1.25 37.19
C PHE A 441 -33.89 1.92 35.86
N GLU A 442 -32.66 2.43 35.71
CA GLU A 442 -32.23 3.03 34.44
C GLU A 442 -32.06 1.97 33.36
N SER A 443 -31.35 0.89 33.69
CA SER A 443 -31.14 -0.23 32.77
C SER A 443 -32.44 -0.99 32.50
N LEU A 444 -33.31 -1.10 33.51
CA LEU A 444 -34.66 -1.65 33.36
C LEU A 444 -35.47 -0.91 32.30
N ALA A 445 -35.49 0.43 32.34
CA ALA A 445 -36.22 1.23 31.35
C ALA A 445 -35.71 0.98 29.91
N ARG A 446 -34.40 0.77 29.74
CA ARG A 446 -33.81 0.42 28.43
C ARG A 446 -34.22 -0.99 27.97
N ALA A 447 -34.25 -1.95 28.89
CA ALA A 447 -34.72 -3.31 28.62
C ALA A 447 -36.21 -3.34 28.25
N GLU A 448 -37.06 -2.59 28.96
CA GLU A 448 -38.50 -2.50 28.67
C GLU A 448 -38.78 -1.79 27.34
N ASN A 449 -38.03 -0.73 27.02
CA ASN A 449 -38.10 -0.09 25.71
C ASN A 449 -37.70 -1.05 24.60
N ALA A 450 -36.61 -1.82 24.80
CA ALA A 450 -36.21 -2.84 23.84
C ALA A 450 -37.29 -3.91 23.69
N LEU A 451 -37.90 -4.41 24.77
CA LEU A 451 -39.00 -5.40 24.69
C LEU A 451 -40.22 -4.88 23.90
N GLY A 452 -40.50 -3.58 23.95
CA GLY A 452 -41.62 -2.96 23.24
C GLY A 452 -41.39 -2.72 21.74
N ASN A 453 -40.14 -2.68 21.30
CA ASN A 453 -39.71 -2.46 19.90
C ASN A 453 -39.19 -3.76 19.28
#